data_AF-A0A7Z9GEG5-F1
#
_entry.id   AF-A0A7Z9GEG5-F1
#
_cell.length_a   1.000
_cell.length_b   1.000
_cell.length_c   1.000
_cell.angle_alpha   90.00
_cell.angle_beta   90.00
_cell.angle_gamma   90.00
#
_symmetry.space_group_name_H-M   'P 1'
#
loop_
_entity.id
_entity.type
_entity.pdbx_description
1 polymer ?
#
loop_
_entity_poly.entity_id
_entity_poly.type
_entity_poly.pdbx_seq_one_letter_code
_entity_poly.pdbx_strand_id
1 'polypeptide(L)'
;MAKRRRRKKRVSTIGCLITILLFGAMGVGVYFVKDSTTVRHYADKAEKYLRAYFKKGGRTTMSAFKLTESNYGSGVEKAAEKYGLPASYLKALIVLECSGKKPVQPRYERHVFKKLKKVRDQKGRTFEMITHEMIADAPDDALKNLAKSWGPFQLMGYKCLHLEVKVKDLRGDDALDWGAKWIKLEYGHLLRKKRYKDAFHYHNTGNTYPKNGIPTTHDPKYVDNGLKYMAYFD
;
A
#
# COMPACT_ATOMS: atom_id res chain seq x y z
N MET A 1 -51.64 -37.33 -59.20
CA MET A 1 -50.29 -37.32 -59.82
C MET A 1 -49.59 -36.00 -59.50
N ALA A 2 -48.56 -35.99 -58.64
CA ALA A 2 -47.64 -34.85 -58.51
C ALA A 2 -46.26 -35.34 -58.00
N LYS A 3 -45.23 -35.22 -58.84
CA LYS A 3 -43.83 -35.62 -58.56
C LYS A 3 -43.17 -34.66 -57.57
N ARG A 4 -42.81 -35.14 -56.37
CA ARG A 4 -41.92 -34.43 -55.44
C ARG A 4 -40.45 -34.60 -55.87
N ARG A 5 -39.83 -33.54 -56.41
CA ARG A 5 -38.37 -33.45 -56.61
C ARG A 5 -37.69 -33.07 -55.29
N ARG A 6 -36.83 -33.95 -54.76
CA ARG A 6 -35.91 -33.66 -53.64
C ARG A 6 -34.74 -32.78 -54.13
N ARG A 7 -34.60 -31.57 -53.57
CA ARG A 7 -33.41 -30.71 -53.75
C ARG A 7 -32.45 -30.97 -52.58
N LYS A 8 -31.30 -31.63 -52.82
CA LYS A 8 -30.20 -31.77 -51.86
C LYS A 8 -29.57 -30.39 -51.62
N LYS A 9 -29.65 -29.84 -50.40
CA LYS A 9 -28.87 -28.67 -49.99
C LYS A 9 -27.40 -29.10 -49.85
N ARG A 10 -26.53 -28.59 -50.72
CA ARG A 10 -25.07 -28.62 -50.51
C ARG A 10 -24.76 -27.67 -49.34
N VAL A 11 -24.30 -28.23 -48.23
CA VAL A 11 -23.71 -27.45 -47.14
C VAL A 11 -22.36 -26.96 -47.66
N SER A 12 -22.17 -25.64 -47.67
CA SER A 12 -20.95 -24.99 -48.16
C SER A 12 -19.76 -25.34 -47.27
N THR A 13 -18.78 -26.05 -47.84
CA THR A 13 -17.53 -26.49 -47.18
C THR A 13 -16.73 -25.32 -46.58
N ILE A 14 -16.96 -24.09 -47.08
CA ILE A 14 -16.29 -22.87 -46.63
C ILE A 14 -16.72 -22.46 -45.22
N GLY A 15 -17.99 -22.72 -44.84
CA GLY A 15 -18.50 -22.38 -43.51
C GLY A 15 -17.84 -23.18 -42.38
N CYS A 16 -17.47 -24.43 -42.65
CA CYS A 16 -16.87 -25.34 -41.66
C CYS A 16 -15.39 -25.02 -41.40
N LEU A 17 -14.65 -24.56 -42.42
CA LEU A 17 -13.26 -24.13 -42.29
C LEU A 17 -13.10 -22.86 -41.44
N ILE A 18 -14.03 -21.90 -41.57
CA ILE A 18 -14.02 -20.67 -40.77
C ILE A 18 -14.31 -20.96 -39.29
N THR A 19 -15.20 -21.93 -39.00
CA THR A 19 -15.48 -22.32 -37.60
C THR A 19 -14.27 -23.01 -36.98
N ILE A 20 -13.59 -23.90 -37.71
CA ILE A 20 -12.38 -24.59 -37.22
C ILE A 20 -11.23 -23.59 -36.98
N LEU A 21 -11.06 -22.58 -37.82
CA LEU A 21 -10.05 -21.53 -37.62
C LEU A 21 -10.36 -20.64 -36.40
N LEU A 22 -11.62 -20.29 -36.16
CA LEU A 22 -12.03 -19.50 -34.98
C LEU A 22 -11.90 -20.30 -33.67
N PHE A 23 -12.25 -21.59 -33.68
CA PHE A 23 -12.04 -22.46 -32.50
C PHE A 23 -10.58 -22.83 -32.30
N GLY A 24 -9.80 -22.99 -33.37
CA GLY A 24 -8.35 -23.18 -33.32
C GLY A 24 -7.63 -21.97 -32.73
N ALA A 25 -7.99 -20.75 -33.14
CA ALA A 25 -7.42 -19.51 -32.60
C ALA A 25 -7.77 -19.30 -31.11
N MET A 26 -9.00 -19.63 -30.69
CA MET A 26 -9.38 -19.59 -29.27
C MET A 26 -8.69 -20.68 -28.45
N GLY A 27 -8.56 -21.90 -28.98
CA GLY A 27 -7.85 -23.00 -28.33
C GLY A 27 -6.36 -22.70 -28.16
N VAL A 28 -5.73 -22.14 -29.19
CA VAL A 28 -4.32 -21.70 -29.16
C VAL A 28 -4.14 -20.51 -28.22
N GLY A 29 -5.04 -19.52 -28.22
CA GLY A 29 -5.02 -18.41 -27.26
C GLY A 29 -5.13 -18.87 -25.80
N VAL A 30 -6.04 -19.81 -25.50
CA VAL A 30 -6.19 -20.39 -24.16
C VAL A 30 -4.99 -21.27 -23.78
N TYR A 31 -4.40 -21.99 -24.74
CA TYR A 31 -3.20 -22.80 -24.53
C TYR A 31 -1.95 -21.95 -24.24
N PHE A 32 -1.73 -20.88 -25.01
CA PHE A 32 -0.64 -19.92 -24.76
C PHE A 32 -0.84 -19.13 -23.45
N VAL A 33 -2.08 -18.83 -23.06
CA VAL A 33 -2.37 -18.21 -21.76
C VAL A 33 -2.08 -19.15 -20.59
N LYS A 34 -2.28 -20.47 -20.75
CA LYS A 34 -1.93 -21.48 -19.73
C LYS A 34 -0.42 -21.76 -19.62
N ASP A 35 0.35 -21.48 -20.67
CA ASP A 35 1.80 -21.73 -20.70
C ASP A 35 2.67 -20.49 -20.49
N SER A 36 2.05 -19.33 -20.30
CA SER A 36 2.76 -18.15 -19.83
C SER A 36 3.08 -18.30 -18.34
N THR A 37 4.37 -18.51 -18.03
CA THR A 37 4.92 -18.44 -16.67
C THR A 37 4.47 -17.17 -15.93
N THR A 38 4.28 -16.07 -16.65
CA THR A 38 3.73 -14.81 -16.16
C THR A 38 2.28 -14.93 -15.70
N VAL A 39 1.42 -15.58 -16.47
CA VAL A 39 0.00 -15.79 -16.10
C VAL A 39 -0.11 -16.66 -14.85
N ARG A 40 0.65 -17.77 -14.79
CA ARG A 40 0.70 -18.62 -13.58
C ARG A 40 1.19 -17.82 -12.38
N HIS A 41 2.26 -17.05 -12.54
CA HIS A 41 2.78 -16.18 -11.48
C HIS A 41 1.74 -15.20 -10.93
N TYR A 42 0.94 -14.55 -11.80
CA TYR A 42 -0.12 -13.65 -11.34
C TYR A 42 -1.30 -14.38 -10.71
N ALA A 43 -1.69 -15.56 -11.24
CA ALA A 43 -2.73 -16.39 -10.66
C ALA A 43 -2.35 -16.85 -9.23
N ASP A 44 -1.14 -17.38 -9.06
CA ASP A 44 -0.61 -17.80 -7.75
C ASP A 44 -0.56 -16.63 -6.77
N LYS A 45 -0.13 -15.44 -7.25
CA LYS A 45 -0.10 -14.22 -6.46
C LYS A 45 -1.51 -13.79 -6.03
N ALA A 46 -2.49 -13.86 -6.92
CA ALA A 46 -3.88 -13.53 -6.63
C ALA A 46 -4.50 -14.52 -5.64
N GLU A 47 -4.26 -15.82 -5.81
CA GLU A 47 -4.76 -16.85 -4.91
C GLU A 47 -4.21 -16.66 -3.49
N LYS A 48 -2.89 -16.44 -3.36
CA LYS A 48 -2.24 -16.16 -2.07
C LYS A 48 -2.85 -14.93 -1.40
N TYR A 49 -3.08 -13.87 -2.17
CA TYR A 49 -3.73 -12.65 -1.67
C TYR A 49 -5.15 -12.92 -1.16
N LEU A 50 -6.00 -13.58 -1.96
CA LEU A 50 -7.39 -13.88 -1.60
C LEU A 50 -7.46 -14.77 -0.35
N ARG A 51 -6.62 -15.81 -0.28
CA ARG A 51 -6.51 -16.67 0.92
C ARG A 51 -6.17 -15.84 2.17
N ALA A 52 -5.18 -14.95 2.09
CA ALA A 52 -4.81 -14.08 3.20
C ALA A 52 -5.93 -13.09 3.57
N TYR A 53 -6.61 -12.53 2.56
CA TYR A 53 -7.70 -11.57 2.74
C TYR A 53 -8.90 -12.19 3.47
N PHE A 54 -9.39 -13.35 3.01
CA PHE A 54 -10.56 -14.00 3.61
C PHE A 54 -10.26 -14.66 4.95
N LYS A 55 -9.01 -15.12 5.18
CA LYS A 55 -8.60 -15.64 6.49
C LYS A 55 -8.59 -14.54 7.57
N LYS A 56 -8.30 -13.29 7.19
CA LYS A 56 -8.17 -12.20 8.15
C LYS A 56 -9.55 -11.59 8.47
N GLY A 57 -10.03 -11.75 9.70
CA GLY A 57 -11.22 -11.05 10.18
C GLY A 57 -11.00 -9.53 10.25
N GLY A 58 -12.01 -8.74 9.91
CA GLY A 58 -11.99 -7.28 10.12
C GLY A 58 -12.46 -6.99 11.54
N ARG A 59 -11.54 -6.84 12.50
CA ARG A 59 -11.89 -6.40 13.86
C ARG A 59 -11.15 -5.12 14.20
N THR A 60 -11.76 -3.99 13.84
CA THR A 60 -11.50 -2.73 14.53
C THR A 60 -12.74 -2.41 15.34
N THR A 61 -12.53 -2.18 16.63
CA THR A 61 -13.62 -1.92 17.58
C THR A 61 -14.02 -0.45 17.53
N MET A 62 -15.28 -0.15 17.84
CA MET A 62 -15.76 1.22 18.12
C MET A 62 -14.84 1.98 19.08
N SER A 63 -14.15 1.26 19.97
CA SER A 63 -13.16 1.85 20.90
C SER A 63 -11.99 2.53 20.19
N ALA A 64 -11.51 2.02 19.06
CA ALA A 64 -10.34 2.58 18.36
C ALA A 64 -10.66 3.95 17.75
N PHE A 65 -11.85 4.12 17.18
CA PHE A 65 -12.29 5.42 16.65
C PHE A 65 -12.44 6.45 17.76
N LYS A 66 -13.11 6.06 18.87
CA LYS A 66 -13.26 6.93 20.05
C LYS A 66 -11.90 7.32 20.66
N LEU A 67 -10.97 6.36 20.75
CA LEU A 67 -9.61 6.62 21.23
C LEU A 67 -8.85 7.57 20.31
N THR A 68 -8.99 7.43 18.99
CA THR A 68 -8.38 8.37 18.04
C THR A 68 -8.91 9.79 18.24
N GLU A 69 -10.23 9.96 18.37
CA GLU A 69 -10.80 11.28 18.66
C GLU A 69 -10.31 11.83 20.01
N SER A 70 -10.37 11.04 21.08
CA SER A 70 -9.99 11.52 22.42
C SER A 70 -8.51 11.88 22.54
N ASN A 71 -7.63 11.09 21.92
CA ASN A 71 -6.19 11.25 22.10
C ASN A 71 -5.55 12.20 21.08
N TYR A 72 -6.14 12.30 19.89
CA TYR A 72 -5.52 12.98 18.75
C TYR A 72 -6.44 13.96 18.02
N GLY A 73 -7.76 13.91 18.21
CA GLY A 73 -8.74 14.66 17.41
C GLY A 73 -8.37 16.13 17.22
N SER A 74 -8.25 16.89 18.31
CA SER A 74 -7.90 18.32 18.24
C SER A 74 -6.52 18.59 17.64
N GLY A 75 -5.54 17.72 17.87
CA GLY A 75 -4.21 17.81 17.27
C GLY A 75 -4.24 17.54 15.76
N VAL A 76 -5.05 16.56 15.34
CA VAL A 76 -5.28 16.24 13.93
C VAL A 76 -5.94 17.40 13.22
N GLU A 77 -6.98 18.02 13.79
CA GLU A 77 -7.64 19.17 13.15
C GLU A 77 -6.64 20.31 12.90
N LYS A 78 -5.84 20.67 13.91
CA LYS A 78 -4.80 21.70 13.79
C LYS A 78 -3.76 21.36 12.72
N ALA A 79 -3.29 20.12 12.69
CA ALA A 79 -2.30 19.69 11.70
C ALA A 79 -2.90 19.59 10.29
N ALA A 80 -4.14 19.13 10.18
CA ALA A 80 -4.90 19.04 8.94
C ALA A 80 -5.07 20.44 8.31
N GLU A 81 -5.48 21.42 9.11
CA GLU A 81 -5.57 22.82 8.71
C GLU A 81 -4.20 23.36 8.28
N LYS A 82 -3.19 23.28 9.16
CA LYS A 82 -1.84 23.78 8.93
C LYS A 82 -1.21 23.26 7.63
N TYR A 83 -1.40 21.96 7.33
CA TYR A 83 -0.79 21.32 6.18
C TYR A 83 -1.73 21.17 4.98
N GLY A 84 -2.99 21.59 5.08
CA GLY A 84 -4.01 21.38 4.04
C GLY A 84 -4.17 19.89 3.70
N LEU A 85 -4.37 19.06 4.72
CA LEU A 85 -4.58 17.62 4.63
C LEU A 85 -6.00 17.26 5.10
N PRO A 86 -6.62 16.19 4.60
CA PRO A 86 -7.92 15.75 5.11
C PRO A 86 -7.79 15.18 6.53
N ALA A 87 -8.50 15.77 7.50
CA ALA A 87 -8.50 15.30 8.88
C ALA A 87 -8.97 13.85 8.99
N SER A 88 -10.03 13.48 8.26
CA SER A 88 -10.56 12.12 8.20
C SER A 88 -9.54 11.09 7.73
N TYR A 89 -8.72 11.43 6.74
CA TYR A 89 -7.59 10.59 6.30
C TYR A 89 -6.57 10.38 7.40
N LEU A 90 -6.17 11.47 8.10
CA LEU A 90 -5.21 11.38 9.20
C LEU A 90 -5.75 10.53 10.35
N LYS A 91 -7.00 10.73 10.77
CA LYS A 91 -7.64 9.92 11.83
C LYS A 91 -7.73 8.45 11.43
N ALA A 92 -8.15 8.15 10.19
CA ALA A 92 -8.19 6.79 9.67
C ALA A 92 -6.82 6.12 9.68
N LEU A 93 -5.77 6.85 9.30
CA LEU A 93 -4.40 6.36 9.33
C LEU A 93 -3.92 6.07 10.76
N ILE A 94 -4.25 6.93 11.73
CA ILE A 94 -3.95 6.68 13.16
C ILE A 94 -4.62 5.39 13.66
N VAL A 95 -5.86 5.13 13.24
CA VAL A 95 -6.55 3.87 13.58
C VAL A 95 -5.80 2.67 13.01
N LEU A 96 -5.33 2.74 11.76
CA LEU A 96 -4.55 1.67 11.13
C LEU A 96 -3.20 1.44 11.84
N GLU A 97 -2.49 2.53 12.15
CA GLU A 97 -1.09 2.46 12.58
C GLU A 97 -0.93 2.19 14.08
N CYS A 98 -1.80 2.73 14.92
CA CYS A 98 -1.72 2.55 16.37
C CYS A 98 -3.06 2.29 17.07
N SER A 99 -4.16 2.16 16.33
CA SER A 99 -5.52 1.98 16.90
C SER A 99 -5.93 3.11 17.86
N GLY A 100 -5.43 4.33 17.62
CA GLY A 100 -5.71 5.49 18.48
C GLY A 100 -5.02 5.47 19.85
N LYS A 101 -4.12 4.51 20.10
CA LYS A 101 -3.44 4.38 21.41
C LYS A 101 -2.37 5.46 21.60
N LYS A 102 -2.33 6.03 22.81
CA LYS A 102 -1.30 6.95 23.29
C LYS A 102 -0.83 6.50 24.69
N PRO A 103 0.48 6.34 24.96
CA PRO A 103 1.60 6.49 24.04
C PRO A 103 1.66 5.37 23.00
N VAL A 104 2.25 5.67 21.84
CA VAL A 104 2.43 4.69 20.77
C VAL A 104 3.73 3.91 21.00
N GLN A 105 3.66 2.59 20.92
CA GLN A 105 4.84 1.75 21.03
C GLN A 105 5.64 1.77 19.71
N PRO A 106 6.96 2.02 19.75
CA PRO A 106 7.78 1.98 18.55
C PRO A 106 7.96 0.55 18.05
N ARG A 107 8.01 0.36 16.73
CA ARG A 107 8.25 -0.95 16.10
C ARG A 107 9.62 -0.97 15.46
N TYR A 108 10.46 -1.94 15.83
CA TYR A 108 11.78 -2.12 15.23
C TYR A 108 11.69 -2.97 13.96
N GLU A 109 12.18 -2.42 12.84
CA GLU A 109 12.20 -3.11 11.55
C GLU A 109 13.60 -3.62 11.23
N ARG A 110 13.87 -4.89 11.58
CA ARG A 110 15.18 -5.54 11.39
C ARG A 110 15.71 -5.44 9.97
N HIS A 111 14.82 -5.48 8.98
CA HIS A 111 15.19 -5.39 7.58
C HIS A 111 15.63 -3.97 7.19
N VAL A 112 15.02 -2.92 7.77
CA VAL A 112 15.44 -1.52 7.60
C VAL A 112 16.80 -1.30 8.22
N PHE A 113 17.04 -1.79 9.44
CA PHE A 113 18.36 -1.71 10.08
C PHE A 113 19.47 -2.30 9.21
N LYS A 114 19.24 -3.50 8.64
CA LYS A 114 20.20 -4.13 7.73
C LYS A 114 20.49 -3.28 6.48
N LYS A 115 19.48 -2.57 5.94
CA LYS A 115 19.66 -1.67 4.79
C LYS A 115 20.46 -0.43 5.19
N LEU A 116 20.10 0.23 6.30
CA LEU A 116 20.82 1.40 6.82
C LEU A 116 22.27 1.07 7.17
N LYS A 117 22.52 -0.08 7.81
CA LYS A 117 23.87 -0.55 8.10
C LYS A 117 24.70 -0.74 6.83
N LYS A 118 24.11 -1.30 5.77
CA LYS A 118 24.79 -1.40 4.47
C LYS A 118 25.09 -0.03 3.85
N VAL A 119 24.20 0.95 4.00
CA VAL A 119 24.44 2.33 3.52
C VAL A 119 25.59 2.99 4.28
N ARG A 120 25.62 2.86 5.62
CA ARG A 120 26.73 3.35 6.43
C ARG A 120 28.05 2.64 6.08
N ASP A 121 28.04 1.32 5.97
CA ASP A 121 29.28 0.55 5.83
C ASP A 121 29.84 0.55 4.39
N GLN A 122 29.06 1.00 3.38
CA GLN A 122 29.44 0.94 1.96
C GLN A 122 29.24 2.29 1.25
N LYS A 123 30.35 2.96 0.92
CA LYS A 123 30.33 4.22 0.16
C LYS A 123 29.61 4.06 -1.19
N GLY A 124 28.81 5.06 -1.55
CA GLY A 124 28.04 5.08 -2.80
C GLY A 124 26.72 4.29 -2.77
N ARG A 125 26.42 3.58 -1.67
CA ARG A 125 25.12 2.92 -1.49
C ARG A 125 24.08 3.89 -0.96
N THR A 126 22.85 3.77 -1.42
CA THR A 126 21.70 4.52 -0.92
C THR A 126 20.56 3.61 -0.49
N PHE A 127 19.70 4.12 0.39
CA PHE A 127 18.42 3.53 0.71
C PHE A 127 17.36 4.63 0.73
N GLU A 128 16.48 4.62 -0.27
CA GLU A 128 15.62 5.77 -0.56
C GLU A 128 16.49 7.03 -0.72
N MET A 129 16.24 8.07 0.07
CA MET A 129 17.01 9.32 0.07
C MET A 129 18.22 9.30 1.03
N ILE A 130 18.43 8.20 1.76
CA ILE A 130 19.51 8.12 2.75
C ILE A 130 20.80 7.71 2.04
N THR A 131 21.82 8.56 2.14
CA THR A 131 23.16 8.31 1.60
C THR A 131 24.14 7.90 2.70
N HIS A 132 25.30 7.40 2.28
CA HIS A 132 26.40 7.07 3.18
C HIS A 132 26.80 8.28 4.04
N GLU A 133 26.94 9.45 3.43
CA GLU A 133 27.40 10.69 4.05
C GLU A 133 26.47 11.15 5.18
N MET A 134 25.17 10.85 5.09
CA MET A 134 24.19 11.23 6.11
C MET A 134 24.31 10.43 7.41
N ILE A 135 24.92 9.23 7.36
CA ILE A 135 24.93 8.28 8.49
C ILE A 135 26.28 7.62 8.73
N ALA A 136 27.36 8.10 8.09
CA ALA A 136 28.68 7.46 8.09
C ALA A 136 29.27 7.27 9.51
N ASP A 137 28.99 8.22 10.40
CA ASP A 137 29.44 8.25 11.80
C ASP A 137 28.39 7.69 12.78
N ALA A 138 27.23 7.23 12.29
CA ALA A 138 26.15 6.77 13.15
C ALA A 138 26.48 5.42 13.81
N PRO A 139 26.48 5.32 15.16
CA PRO A 139 26.67 4.04 15.83
C PRO A 139 25.48 3.09 15.57
N ASP A 140 25.69 1.78 15.76
CA ASP A 140 24.65 0.77 15.52
C ASP A 140 23.34 1.08 16.29
N ASP A 141 23.43 1.64 17.50
CA ASP A 141 22.24 2.02 18.27
C ASP A 141 21.49 3.24 17.69
N ALA A 142 22.20 4.17 17.06
CA ALA A 142 21.57 5.24 16.28
C ALA A 142 20.85 4.64 15.07
N LEU A 143 21.50 3.73 14.33
CA LEU A 143 20.86 3.03 13.20
C LEU A 143 19.63 2.22 13.64
N LYS A 144 19.65 1.58 14.82
CA LYS A 144 18.47 0.90 15.38
C LYS A 144 17.32 1.86 15.65
N ASN A 145 17.60 3.08 16.13
CA ASN A 145 16.58 4.10 16.35
C ASN A 145 16.02 4.65 15.04
N LEU A 146 16.86 4.83 14.02
CA LEU A 146 16.42 5.19 12.67
C LEU A 146 15.58 4.07 12.02
N ALA A 147 15.85 2.81 12.38
CA ALA A 147 15.10 1.64 11.91
C ALA A 147 13.81 1.35 12.70
N LYS A 148 13.39 2.22 13.62
CA LYS A 148 12.09 2.11 14.30
C LYS A 148 11.04 3.02 13.67
N SER A 149 9.78 2.61 13.67
CA SER A 149 8.65 3.51 13.44
C SER A 149 8.26 4.26 14.72
N TRP A 150 7.81 5.50 14.59
CA TRP A 150 7.50 6.39 15.70
C TRP A 150 6.17 7.12 15.52
N GLY A 151 5.56 7.49 16.64
CA GLY A 151 4.38 8.35 16.66
C GLY A 151 3.10 7.70 16.12
N PRO A 152 2.02 8.48 16.03
CA PRO A 152 0.67 7.99 15.70
C PRO A 152 0.53 7.55 14.24
N PHE A 153 1.41 8.00 13.36
CA PHE A 153 1.48 7.58 11.96
C PHE A 153 2.56 6.53 11.70
N GLN A 154 3.21 5.98 12.75
CA GLN A 154 4.29 4.99 12.62
C GLN A 154 5.37 5.39 11.59
N LEU A 155 5.78 6.66 11.61
CA LEU A 155 6.78 7.19 10.70
C LEU A 155 8.15 6.54 10.97
N MET A 156 8.79 5.99 9.94
CA MET A 156 10.13 5.40 10.08
C MET A 156 11.16 6.45 10.51
N GLY A 157 12.00 6.13 11.50
CA GLY A 157 12.90 7.05 12.16
C GLY A 157 13.92 7.70 11.22
N TYR A 158 14.40 6.97 10.21
CA TYR A 158 15.33 7.52 9.20
C TYR A 158 14.72 8.68 8.39
N LYS A 159 13.39 8.80 8.35
CA LYS A 159 12.72 9.95 7.72
C LYS A 159 13.00 11.27 8.43
N CYS A 160 13.44 11.25 9.70
CA CYS A 160 13.87 12.47 10.41
C CYS A 160 15.01 13.19 9.69
N LEU A 161 15.88 12.45 9.00
CA LEU A 161 17.01 13.01 8.26
C LEU A 161 16.55 13.87 7.07
N HIS A 162 15.47 13.47 6.39
CA HIS A 162 14.89 14.27 5.30
C HIS A 162 14.11 15.48 5.82
N LEU A 163 13.56 15.39 7.03
CA LEU A 163 12.84 16.48 7.67
C LEU A 163 13.78 17.47 8.40
N GLU A 164 15.09 17.18 8.43
CA GLU A 164 16.10 17.93 9.17
C GLU A 164 15.79 18.03 10.68
N VAL A 165 15.27 16.93 11.25
CA VAL A 165 14.94 16.81 12.68
C VAL A 165 15.58 15.58 13.31
N LYS A 166 15.47 15.47 14.64
CA LYS A 166 15.99 14.34 15.40
C LYS A 166 14.88 13.32 15.64
N VAL A 167 15.25 12.05 15.85
CA VAL A 167 14.30 10.99 16.24
C VAL A 167 13.51 11.36 17.51
N LYS A 168 14.10 12.17 18.41
CA LYS A 168 13.39 12.65 19.61
C LYS A 168 12.12 13.45 19.28
N ASP A 169 12.11 14.15 18.15
CA ASP A 169 10.98 14.99 17.72
C ASP A 169 9.86 14.12 17.13
N LEU A 170 10.22 12.95 16.56
CA LEU A 170 9.26 11.96 16.05
C LEU A 170 8.62 11.09 17.15
N ARG A 171 9.19 11.06 18.36
CA ARG A 171 8.64 10.31 19.51
C ARG A 171 7.98 11.19 20.57
N GLY A 172 8.21 12.51 20.52
CA GLY A 172 7.77 13.48 21.52
C GLY A 172 6.36 14.01 21.26
N ASP A 173 6.02 15.11 21.93
CA ASP A 173 4.70 15.75 21.82
C ASP A 173 4.39 16.25 20.40
N ASP A 174 5.44 16.58 19.63
CA ASP A 174 5.35 17.05 18.25
C ASP A 174 5.24 15.92 17.21
N ALA A 175 5.23 14.65 17.63
CA ALA A 175 5.23 13.50 16.72
C ALA A 175 4.07 13.53 15.71
N LEU A 176 2.92 14.06 16.11
CA LEU A 176 1.77 14.24 15.23
C LEU A 176 2.05 15.31 14.16
N ASP A 177 2.59 16.46 14.54
CA ASP A 177 2.86 17.56 13.60
C ASP A 177 3.94 17.16 12.59
N TRP A 178 5.04 16.56 13.05
CA TRP A 178 6.12 16.07 12.16
C TRP A 178 5.65 14.97 11.22
N GLY A 179 4.83 14.04 11.71
CA GLY A 179 4.23 13.02 10.87
C GLY A 179 3.30 13.60 9.82
N ALA A 180 2.44 14.54 10.18
CA ALA A 180 1.57 15.23 9.21
C ALA A 180 2.37 16.04 8.18
N LYS A 181 3.45 16.73 8.60
CA LYS A 181 4.38 17.43 7.70
C LYS A 181 5.00 16.47 6.68
N TRP A 182 5.49 15.32 7.15
CA TRP A 182 6.05 14.30 6.26
C TRP A 182 5.02 13.81 5.24
N ILE A 183 3.80 13.50 5.68
CA ILE A 183 2.68 13.11 4.81
C ILE A 183 2.43 14.15 3.72
N LYS A 184 2.40 15.43 4.09
CA LYS A 184 2.22 16.55 3.16
C LYS A 184 3.31 16.59 2.09
N LEU A 185 4.57 16.49 2.50
CA LEU A 185 5.72 16.60 1.60
C LEU A 185 5.80 15.41 0.64
N GLU A 186 5.57 14.20 1.14
CA GLU A 186 5.86 12.98 0.38
C GLU A 186 4.73 12.60 -0.57
N TYR A 187 3.50 12.58 -0.08
CA TYR A 187 2.36 12.12 -0.87
C TYR A 187 1.10 12.97 -0.68
N GLY A 188 1.22 14.17 -0.12
CA GLY A 188 0.12 15.14 -0.04
C GLY A 188 -0.46 15.50 -1.42
N HIS A 189 0.30 15.32 -2.50
CA HIS A 189 -0.18 15.48 -3.87
C HIS A 189 -1.23 14.43 -4.28
N LEU A 190 -1.18 13.21 -3.71
CA LEU A 190 -2.21 12.19 -3.91
C LEU A 190 -3.49 12.57 -3.16
N LEU A 191 -3.34 13.06 -1.93
CA LEU A 191 -4.46 13.49 -1.08
C LEU A 191 -5.24 14.65 -1.70
N ARG A 192 -4.55 15.66 -2.24
CA ARG A 192 -5.20 16.77 -2.97
C ARG A 192 -6.01 16.29 -4.18
N LYS A 193 -5.55 15.24 -4.85
CA LYS A 193 -6.23 14.63 -6.00
C LYS A 193 -7.29 13.61 -5.58
N LYS A 194 -7.62 13.51 -4.29
CA LYS A 194 -8.55 12.52 -3.71
C LYS A 194 -8.19 11.06 -4.06
N ARG A 195 -6.90 10.78 -4.33
CA ARG A 195 -6.38 9.45 -4.62
C ARG A 195 -6.08 8.69 -3.33
N TYR A 196 -7.08 8.53 -2.47
CA TYR A 196 -6.90 7.97 -1.12
C TYR A 196 -6.43 6.52 -1.11
N LYS A 197 -6.90 5.72 -2.07
CA LYS A 197 -6.44 4.34 -2.27
C LYS A 197 -4.93 4.26 -2.51
N ASP A 198 -4.41 5.18 -3.34
CA ASP A 198 -2.97 5.29 -3.58
C ASP A 198 -2.23 5.83 -2.36
N ALA A 199 -2.80 6.81 -1.64
CA ALA A 199 -2.18 7.39 -0.46
C ALA A 199 -1.98 6.38 0.68
N PHE A 200 -3.00 5.55 0.98
CA PHE A 200 -2.85 4.47 1.99
C PHE A 200 -1.78 3.45 1.56
N HIS A 201 -1.81 3.02 0.29
CA HIS A 201 -0.80 2.10 -0.21
C HIS A 201 0.62 2.71 -0.16
N TYR A 202 0.74 3.99 -0.50
CA TYR A 202 2.00 4.73 -0.48
C TYR A 202 2.53 4.87 0.94
N HIS A 203 1.67 5.18 1.93
CA HIS A 203 2.09 5.25 3.32
C HIS A 203 2.71 3.92 3.79
N ASN A 204 2.08 2.79 3.46
CA ASN A 204 2.53 1.47 3.91
C ASN A 204 3.75 0.93 3.14
N THR A 205 3.93 1.31 1.87
CA THR A 205 4.88 0.64 0.97
C THR A 205 5.85 1.56 0.22
N GLY A 206 5.65 2.88 0.29
CA GLY A 206 6.35 3.86 -0.54
C GLY A 206 5.94 3.87 -2.02
N ASN A 207 4.91 3.12 -2.42
CA ASN A 207 4.46 3.01 -3.81
C ASN A 207 2.96 3.26 -3.94
N THR A 208 2.51 3.80 -5.08
CA THR A 208 1.07 3.91 -5.37
C THR A 208 0.42 2.53 -5.52
N TYR A 209 -0.91 2.47 -5.53
CA TYR A 209 -1.62 1.21 -5.63
C TYR A 209 -1.26 0.48 -6.95
N PRO A 210 -0.94 -0.82 -6.92
CA PRO A 210 -0.49 -1.54 -8.10
C PRO A 210 -1.56 -1.57 -9.20
N LYS A 211 -1.14 -1.35 -10.46
CA LYS A 211 -2.03 -1.39 -11.63
C LYS A 211 -2.68 -2.76 -11.85
N ASN A 212 -2.02 -3.83 -11.41
CA ASN A 212 -2.55 -5.19 -11.50
C ASN A 212 -3.61 -5.52 -10.42
N GLY A 213 -3.99 -4.54 -9.58
CA GLY A 213 -5.05 -4.69 -8.58
C GLY A 213 -4.64 -5.43 -7.31
N ILE A 214 -3.44 -6.00 -7.22
CA ILE A 214 -3.01 -6.80 -6.07
C ILE A 214 -2.08 -5.95 -5.18
N PRO A 215 -2.52 -5.50 -4.00
CA PRO A 215 -1.71 -4.66 -3.13
C PRO A 215 -0.50 -5.44 -2.58
N THR A 216 0.60 -4.74 -2.34
CA THR A 216 1.83 -5.31 -1.77
C THR A 216 2.01 -4.97 -0.30
N THR A 217 0.93 -4.60 0.37
CA THR A 217 0.92 -4.33 1.81
C THR A 217 1.07 -5.62 2.61
N HIS A 218 1.69 -5.55 3.79
CA HIS A 218 1.79 -6.71 4.69
C HIS A 218 0.38 -7.19 5.11
N ASP A 219 -0.51 -6.24 5.40
CA ASP A 219 -1.92 -6.51 5.61
C ASP A 219 -2.71 -6.34 4.30
N PRO A 220 -3.31 -7.41 3.73
CA PRO A 220 -4.09 -7.32 2.50
C PRO A 220 -5.35 -6.45 2.62
N LYS A 221 -5.82 -6.17 3.84
CA LYS A 221 -6.97 -5.30 4.13
C LYS A 221 -6.59 -3.87 4.48
N TYR A 222 -5.30 -3.53 4.52
CA TYR A 222 -4.82 -2.22 4.98
C TYR A 222 -5.51 -1.06 4.25
N VAL A 223 -5.52 -1.11 2.92
CA VAL A 223 -6.07 -0.05 2.07
C VAL A 223 -7.59 0.02 2.19
N ASP A 224 -8.29 -1.12 2.11
CA ASP A 224 -9.74 -1.19 2.24
C ASP A 224 -10.23 -0.68 3.60
N ASN A 225 -9.52 -1.08 4.67
CA ASN A 225 -9.78 -0.60 6.02
C ASN A 225 -9.52 0.90 6.14
N GLY A 226 -8.44 1.43 5.55
CA GLY A 226 -8.17 2.86 5.53
C GLY A 226 -9.29 3.67 4.91
N LEU A 227 -9.79 3.24 3.74
CA LEU A 227 -10.93 3.88 3.08
C LEU A 227 -12.20 3.78 3.92
N LYS A 228 -12.47 2.61 4.50
CA LYS A 228 -13.61 2.40 5.40
C LYS A 228 -13.55 3.30 6.64
N TYR A 229 -12.38 3.45 7.24
CA TYR A 229 -12.18 4.23 8.46
C TYR A 229 -12.24 5.71 8.17
N MET A 230 -11.75 6.15 7.01
CA MET A 230 -11.88 7.53 6.56
C MET A 230 -13.36 7.93 6.46
N ALA A 231 -14.20 7.09 5.87
CA ALA A 231 -15.64 7.32 5.77
C ALA A 231 -16.38 7.38 7.12
N TYR A 232 -15.77 6.92 8.22
CA TYR A 232 -16.33 7.08 9.57
C TYR A 232 -16.09 8.49 10.13
N PHE A 233 -15.04 9.17 9.69
CA PHE A 233 -14.61 10.49 10.16
C PHE A 233 -14.95 11.63 9.21
N ASP A 234 -15.49 11.33 8.02
CA ASP A 234 -16.06 12.29 7.08
C ASP A 234 -17.50 12.64 7.50
#